data_AF-D9PJL4-F1
#
_entry.id   AF-D9PJL4-F1
#
_cell.length_a   1.000
_cell.length_b   1.000
_cell.length_c   1.000
_cell.angle_alpha   90.00
_cell.angle_beta   90.00
_cell.angle_gamma   90.00
#
_symmetry.space_group_name_H-M   'P 1'
#
loop_
_entity.id
_entity.type
_entity.pdbx_description
1 polymer ?
#
loop_
_entity_poly.entity_id
_entity_poly.type
_entity_poly.pdbx_seq_one_letter_code
_entity_poly.pdbx_strand_id
1 'polypeptide(L)'
;MGEQGKILATDGAYLDLSVYSLDDRLFSDILIQNTPINSDQAMNISRLVREEIANMGFQTITMPMVEKIIEEKLLEYGMIKSSTLHLDRSIFKKSELNLSENARTVLERRYLKKNEKGAVVETPDQMFRRVARHIAKAEKKYGDDDHVAKIEGLFYEMMTEFKFLPNSPTLMNAGRR
;
A
#
# COMPACT_ATOMS: atom_id res chain seq x y z
N MET A 1 17.07 13.19 1.52
CA MET A 1 16.39 13.72 0.31
C MET A 1 15.03 13.05 0.28
N GLY A 2 13.95 13.84 0.33
CA GLY A 2 12.59 13.26 0.37
C GLY A 2 12.34 12.48 -0.91
N GLU A 3 11.89 11.23 -0.79
CA GLU A 3 11.37 10.48 -1.93
C GLU A 3 10.26 11.31 -2.56
N GLN A 4 10.50 11.86 -3.75
CA GLN A 4 9.45 12.44 -4.55
C GLN A 4 8.47 11.32 -4.87
N GLY A 5 7.21 11.48 -4.44
CA GLY A 5 6.15 10.50 -4.66
C GLY A 5 5.94 10.23 -6.15
N LYS A 6 5.61 8.99 -6.50
CA LYS A 6 5.35 8.61 -7.90
C LYS A 6 4.10 9.31 -8.40
N ILE A 7 4.09 9.65 -9.68
CA ILE A 7 2.94 10.27 -10.34
C ILE A 7 2.37 9.30 -11.36
N LEU A 8 1.09 9.01 -11.29
CA LEU A 8 0.35 8.30 -12.32
C LEU A 8 -0.21 9.31 -13.33
N ALA A 9 0.24 9.22 -14.58
CA ALA A 9 -0.27 9.96 -15.71
C ALA A 9 -1.40 9.19 -16.40
N THR A 10 -2.57 9.82 -16.47
CA THR A 10 -3.77 9.30 -17.13
C THR A 10 -4.24 10.30 -18.19
N ASP A 11 -5.17 9.89 -19.04
CA ASP A 11 -5.76 10.81 -20.04
C ASP A 11 -6.43 11.99 -19.34
N GLY A 12 -5.75 13.14 -19.37
CA GLY A 12 -6.22 14.42 -18.82
C GLY A 12 -5.95 14.67 -17.33
N ALA A 13 -5.21 13.82 -16.61
CA ALA A 13 -4.90 14.06 -15.19
C ALA A 13 -3.61 13.40 -14.70
N TYR A 14 -3.08 13.95 -13.61
CA TYR A 14 -1.99 13.37 -12.84
C TYR A 14 -2.48 13.03 -11.43
N LEU A 15 -2.21 11.81 -10.99
CA LEU A 15 -2.50 11.32 -9.65
C LEU A 15 -1.20 11.16 -8.88
N ASP A 16 -1.13 11.75 -7.69
CA ASP A 16 -0.01 11.55 -6.77
C ASP A 16 -0.18 10.22 -6.04
N LEU A 17 0.67 9.23 -6.36
CA LEU A 17 0.62 7.90 -5.76
C LEU A 17 1.16 7.84 -4.32
N SER A 18 1.60 8.97 -3.76
CA SER A 18 1.75 9.12 -2.31
C SER A 18 0.42 9.39 -1.60
N VAL A 19 -0.59 9.84 -2.35
CA VAL A 19 -1.94 10.18 -1.85
C VAL A 19 -2.99 9.17 -2.33
N TYR A 20 -2.76 8.53 -3.47
CA TYR A 20 -3.66 7.57 -4.10
C TYR A 20 -2.99 6.20 -4.22
N SER A 21 -3.75 5.14 -3.98
CA SER A 21 -3.33 3.76 -4.17
C SER A 21 -4.39 2.98 -4.92
N LEU A 22 -3.99 1.89 -5.55
CA LEU A 22 -4.91 0.92 -6.12
C LEU A 22 -5.93 0.49 -5.04
N ASP A 23 -7.21 0.58 -5.36
CA ASP A 23 -8.29 0.10 -4.52
C ASP A 23 -8.43 -1.40 -4.69
N ASP A 24 -7.87 -2.18 -3.76
CA ASP A 24 -7.84 -3.62 -3.94
C ASP A 24 -9.22 -4.26 -4.04
N ARG A 25 -10.24 -3.67 -3.39
CA ARG A 25 -11.59 -4.22 -3.42
C ARG A 25 -12.21 -4.00 -4.79
N LEU A 26 -12.24 -2.74 -5.24
CA LEU A 26 -12.78 -2.38 -6.55
C LEU A 26 -12.04 -3.12 -7.67
N PHE A 27 -10.72 -3.16 -7.59
CA PHE A 27 -9.91 -3.85 -8.60
C PHE A 27 -10.15 -5.36 -8.57
N SER A 28 -10.22 -6.00 -7.40
CA SER A 28 -10.57 -7.43 -7.29
C SER A 28 -11.95 -7.72 -7.86
N ASP A 29 -12.95 -6.89 -7.56
CA ASP A 29 -14.31 -7.03 -8.08
C ASP A 29 -14.32 -6.96 -9.62
N ILE A 30 -13.58 -6.01 -10.20
CA ILE A 30 -13.41 -5.89 -11.65
C ILE A 30 -12.76 -7.15 -12.23
N LEU A 31 -11.72 -7.68 -11.59
CA LEU A 31 -11.06 -8.90 -12.06
C LEU A 31 -12.01 -10.10 -12.03
N ILE A 32 -12.75 -10.30 -10.94
CA ILE A 32 -13.71 -11.42 -10.79
C ILE A 32 -14.81 -11.34 -11.85
N GLN A 33 -15.27 -10.13 -12.19
CA GLN A 33 -16.32 -9.94 -13.20
C GLN A 33 -15.86 -10.25 -14.63
N ASN A 34 -14.57 -10.11 -14.91
CA ASN A 34 -14.02 -10.19 -16.27
C ASN A 34 -13.11 -11.41 -16.50
N THR A 35 -12.77 -12.15 -15.44
CA THR A 35 -11.86 -13.30 -15.50
C THR A 35 -12.37 -14.43 -14.59
N PRO A 36 -12.09 -15.71 -14.91
CA PRO A 36 -12.55 -16.86 -14.13
C PRO A 36 -11.68 -17.09 -12.88
N ILE A 37 -11.49 -16.07 -12.05
CA ILE A 37 -10.70 -16.13 -10.81
C ILE A 37 -11.59 -16.01 -9.57
N ASN A 38 -11.14 -16.60 -8.46
CA ASN A 38 -11.82 -16.45 -7.17
C ASN A 38 -11.36 -15.20 -6.41
N SER A 39 -12.05 -14.89 -5.31
CA SER A 39 -11.76 -13.70 -4.49
C SER A 39 -10.36 -13.66 -3.90
N ASP A 40 -9.80 -14.81 -3.52
CA ASP A 40 -8.45 -14.88 -2.94
C ASP A 40 -7.39 -14.63 -4.01
N GLN A 41 -7.57 -15.20 -5.21
CA GLN A 41 -6.72 -14.94 -6.36
C GLN A 41 -6.78 -13.48 -6.79
N ALA A 42 -7.98 -12.90 -6.87
CA ALA A 42 -8.18 -11.50 -7.24
C ALA A 42 -7.49 -10.54 -6.26
N MET A 43 -7.65 -10.79 -4.96
CA MET A 43 -7.01 -9.98 -3.92
C MET A 43 -5.48 -10.09 -3.96
N ASN A 44 -4.96 -11.30 -4.20
CA ASN A 44 -3.52 -11.51 -4.34
C ASN A 44 -2.95 -10.80 -5.57
N ILE A 45 -3.63 -10.89 -6.72
CA ILE A 45 -3.22 -10.18 -7.94
C ILE A 45 -3.24 -8.67 -7.70
N SER A 46 -4.28 -8.14 -7.04
CA SER A 46 -4.36 -6.73 -6.70
C SER A 46 -3.17 -6.25 -5.89
N ARG A 47 -2.83 -6.99 -4.83
CA ARG A 47 -1.67 -6.67 -3.98
C ARG A 47 -0.36 -6.68 -4.78
N LEU A 48 -0.15 -7.70 -5.61
CA LEU A 48 1.06 -7.81 -6.43
C LEU A 48 1.18 -6.66 -7.43
N VAL A 49 0.08 -6.28 -8.09
CA VAL A 49 0.05 -5.14 -9.01
C VAL A 49 0.40 -3.85 -8.26
N ARG A 50 -0.19 -3.63 -7.08
CA ARG A 50 0.11 -2.46 -6.24
C ARG A 50 1.56 -2.42 -5.80
N GLU A 51 2.13 -3.55 -5.38
CA GLU A 51 3.54 -3.68 -5.00
C GLU A 51 4.47 -3.39 -6.19
N GLU A 52 4.17 -3.92 -7.37
CA GLU A 52 4.93 -3.68 -8.59
C GLU A 52 4.94 -2.19 -8.97
N ILE A 53 3.77 -1.53 -8.95
CA ILE A 53 3.62 -0.08 -9.17
C ILE A 53 4.49 0.71 -8.19
N ALA A 54 4.50 0.32 -6.90
CA ALA A 54 5.29 0.99 -5.87
C ALA A 54 6.80 0.80 -6.07
N ASN A 55 7.22 -0.37 -6.55
CA ASN A 55 8.64 -0.75 -6.70
C ASN A 55 9.25 -0.33 -8.05
N MET A 56 8.46 0.16 -9.01
CA MET A 56 8.99 0.58 -10.32
C MET A 56 10.11 1.63 -10.17
N GLY A 57 11.15 1.56 -10.99
CA GLY A 57 12.23 2.56 -10.99
C GLY A 57 11.83 3.96 -11.52
N PHE A 58 10.59 4.14 -11.97
CA PHE A 58 10.12 5.38 -12.61
C PHE A 58 9.43 6.33 -11.63
N GLN A 59 9.69 7.63 -11.79
CA GLN A 59 8.98 8.71 -11.09
C GLN A 59 7.55 8.91 -11.66
N THR A 60 7.38 8.73 -12.97
CA THR A 60 6.09 8.84 -13.64
C THR A 60 5.70 7.47 -14.20
N ILE A 61 4.50 7.02 -13.85
CA ILE A 61 3.89 5.78 -14.33
C ILE A 61 2.72 6.19 -15.23
N THR A 62 2.53 5.53 -16.37
CA THR A 62 1.38 5.79 -17.25
C THR A 62 0.33 4.69 -17.10
N MET A 63 -0.93 4.98 -17.42
CA MET A 63 -1.98 3.94 -17.44
C MET A 63 -1.63 2.73 -18.32
N PRO A 64 -1.07 2.88 -19.53
CA PRO A 64 -0.59 1.73 -20.31
C PRO A 64 0.48 0.89 -19.62
N MET A 65 1.33 1.48 -18.77
CA MET A 65 2.29 0.72 -17.97
C MET A 65 1.58 -0.09 -16.88
N VAL A 66 0.59 0.49 -16.22
CA VAL A 66 -0.25 -0.21 -15.22
C VAL A 66 -1.01 -1.37 -15.87
N GLU A 67 -1.63 -1.14 -17.03
CA GLU A 67 -2.31 -2.18 -17.81
C GLU A 67 -1.37 -3.35 -18.13
N LYS A 68 -0.16 -3.05 -18.59
CA LYS A 68 0.86 -4.06 -18.88
C LYS A 68 1.24 -4.89 -17.64
N ILE A 69 1.41 -4.25 -16.48
CA ILE A 69 1.68 -4.96 -15.21
C ILE A 69 0.53 -5.92 -14.88
N ILE A 70 -0.70 -5.46 -15.02
CA ILE A 70 -1.89 -6.27 -14.75
C ILE A 70 -1.96 -7.47 -15.69
N GLU A 71 -1.68 -7.26 -16.98
CA GLU A 71 -1.62 -8.32 -17.98
C GLU A 71 -0.54 -9.37 -17.65
N GLU A 72 0.66 -8.94 -17.29
CA GLU A 72 1.75 -9.83 -16.87
C GLU A 72 1.36 -10.64 -15.64
N LYS A 73 0.74 -10.03 -14.63
CA LYS A 73 0.26 -10.75 -13.43
C LYS A 73 -0.89 -11.70 -13.72
N LEU A 74 -1.82 -11.36 -14.61
CA LEU A 74 -2.88 -12.29 -15.00
C LEU A 74 -2.32 -13.51 -15.76
N LEU A 75 -1.31 -13.30 -16.62
CA LEU A 75 -0.62 -14.38 -17.33
C LEU A 75 0.15 -15.30 -16.38
N GLU A 76 0.83 -14.76 -15.35
CA GLU A 76 1.49 -15.54 -14.30
C GLU A 76 0.52 -16.50 -13.59
N TYR A 77 -0.75 -16.11 -13.47
CA TYR A 77 -1.82 -16.93 -12.88
C TYR A 77 -2.53 -17.86 -13.90
N GLY A 78 -2.00 -17.96 -15.13
CA GLY A 78 -2.51 -18.85 -16.18
C GLY A 78 -3.77 -18.36 -16.88
N MET A 79 -4.10 -17.07 -16.77
CA MET A 79 -5.28 -16.49 -17.40
C MET A 79 -4.99 -16.11 -18.86
N ILE A 80 -5.84 -16.58 -19.78
CA ILE A 80 -5.77 -16.22 -21.20
C ILE A 80 -6.80 -15.10 -21.44
N LYS A 81 -6.32 -13.98 -22.00
CA LYS A 81 -7.09 -12.76 -22.24
C LYS A 81 -8.34 -13.06 -23.09
N SER A 82 -9.54 -12.87 -22.53
CA SER A 82 -10.82 -12.96 -23.27
C SER A 82 -11.41 -11.57 -23.57
N SER A 83 -11.08 -10.55 -22.77
CA SER A 83 -11.56 -9.18 -22.95
C SER A 83 -10.51 -8.15 -22.53
N THR A 84 -10.57 -6.96 -23.13
CA THR A 84 -9.80 -5.79 -22.70
C THR A 84 -10.42 -5.28 -21.40
N LEU A 85 -9.68 -5.38 -20.28
CA LEU A 85 -10.07 -4.72 -19.03
C LEU A 85 -9.96 -3.21 -19.25
N HIS A 86 -11.10 -2.53 -19.40
CA HIS A 86 -11.13 -1.07 -19.45
C HIS A 86 -10.94 -0.53 -18.04
N LEU A 87 -9.68 -0.24 -17.70
CA LEU A 87 -9.30 0.34 -16.44
C LEU A 87 -9.04 1.82 -16.63
N ASP A 88 -9.66 2.64 -15.80
CA ASP A 88 -9.37 4.06 -15.75
C ASP A 88 -8.86 4.43 -14.35
N ARG A 89 -8.60 5.72 -14.16
CA ARG A 89 -8.10 6.26 -12.90
C ARG A 89 -8.96 5.96 -11.67
N SER A 90 -10.23 5.59 -11.84
CA SER A 90 -11.17 5.29 -10.74
C SER A 90 -10.76 4.08 -9.92
N ILE A 91 -9.93 3.19 -10.47
CA ILE A 91 -9.36 2.07 -9.70
C ILE A 91 -8.35 2.53 -8.64
N PHE A 92 -7.92 3.80 -8.69
CA PHE A 92 -7.09 4.40 -7.66
C PHE A 92 -7.97 5.20 -6.71
N LYS A 93 -8.02 4.77 -5.46
CA LYS A 93 -8.66 5.53 -4.38
C LYS A 93 -7.62 6.33 -3.63
N LYS A 94 -8.05 7.43 -3.03
CA LYS A 94 -7.23 8.13 -2.04
C LYS A 94 -6.90 7.14 -0.91
N SER A 95 -5.62 6.99 -0.59
CA SER A 95 -5.11 6.13 0.47
C SER A 95 -5.43 6.73 1.84
N GLU A 96 -6.72 6.89 2.15
CA GLU A 96 -7.15 7.24 3.48
C GLU A 96 -7.25 5.97 4.31
N LEU A 97 -6.48 5.89 5.39
CA LEU A 97 -6.73 4.89 6.42
C LEU A 97 -8.16 5.07 6.92
N ASN A 98 -8.96 4.01 6.78
CA ASN A 98 -10.36 3.95 7.22
C ASN A 98 -10.43 3.89 8.76
N LEU A 99 -10.10 5.01 9.40
CA LEU A 99 -10.10 5.19 10.85
C LEU A 99 -11.38 5.93 11.27
N SER A 100 -12.08 5.37 12.26
CA SER A 100 -13.16 6.07 12.95
C SER A 100 -12.63 7.33 13.63
N GLU A 101 -13.50 8.31 13.89
CA GLU A 101 -13.12 9.54 14.62
C GLU A 101 -12.51 9.25 15.99
N ASN A 102 -13.04 8.23 16.68
CA ASN A 102 -12.50 7.76 17.96
C ASN A 102 -11.08 7.20 17.79
N ALA A 103 -10.83 6.40 16.75
CA ALA A 103 -9.50 5.88 16.48
C ALA A 103 -8.51 7.01 16.18
N ARG A 104 -8.91 7.99 15.35
CA ARG A 104 -8.09 9.18 15.05
C ARG A 104 -7.74 9.94 16.34
N THR A 105 -8.73 10.20 17.18
CA THR A 105 -8.56 10.89 18.47
C THR A 105 -7.59 10.14 19.40
N VAL A 106 -7.73 8.82 19.51
CA VAL A 106 -6.87 7.98 20.35
C VAL A 106 -5.43 7.97 19.83
N LEU A 107 -5.24 7.83 18.52
CA LEU A 107 -3.93 7.87 17.89
C LEU A 107 -3.25 9.21 18.16
N GLU A 108 -3.91 10.33 17.90
CA GLU A 108 -3.38 11.68 18.11
C GLU A 108 -2.97 11.94 19.56
N ARG A 109 -3.80 11.51 20.51
CA ARG A 109 -3.53 11.73 21.93
C ARG A 109 -2.35 10.91 22.44
N ARG A 110 -2.23 9.64 22.03
CA ARG A 110 -1.36 8.66 22.70
C ARG A 110 -0.22 8.12 21.84
N TYR A 111 -0.43 7.96 20.55
CA TYR A 111 0.43 7.12 19.71
C TYR A 111 1.16 7.86 18.62
N LEU A 112 0.69 9.02 18.13
CA LEU A 112 1.40 9.80 17.11
C LEU A 112 2.58 10.57 17.73
N LYS A 113 3.67 10.70 16.96
CA LYS A 113 4.88 11.40 17.39
C LYS A 113 4.58 12.88 17.54
N LYS A 114 5.07 13.46 18.64
CA LYS A 114 4.99 14.90 18.92
C LYS A 114 6.39 15.49 18.89
N ASN A 115 6.50 16.73 18.45
CA ASN A 115 7.73 17.49 18.56
C ASN A 115 7.92 18.04 19.99
N GLU A 116 9.02 18.75 20.23
CA GLU A 116 9.35 19.35 21.53
C GLU A 116 8.31 20.35 22.03
N LYS A 117 7.54 20.96 21.12
CA LYS A 117 6.44 21.88 21.43
C LYS A 117 5.11 21.15 21.69
N GLY A 118 5.10 19.82 21.68
CA GLY A 118 3.91 18.99 21.88
C GLY A 118 2.97 18.89 20.67
N ALA A 119 3.34 19.49 19.52
CA ALA A 119 2.54 19.41 18.31
C ALA A 119 2.73 18.05 17.61
N VAL A 120 1.64 17.48 17.10
CA VAL A 120 1.65 16.21 16.36
C VAL A 120 2.34 16.42 15.02
N VAL A 121 3.36 15.59 14.74
CA VAL A 121 4.21 15.68 13.54
C VAL A 121 4.24 14.37 12.75
N GLU A 122 3.35 13.44 13.08
CA GLU A 122 3.26 12.12 12.47
C GLU A 122 1.79 11.82 12.18
N THR A 123 1.48 11.37 10.97
CA THR A 123 0.14 10.90 10.60
C THR A 123 -0.06 9.43 11.04
N PRO A 124 -1.31 8.93 11.13
CA PRO A 124 -1.55 7.51 11.39
C PRO A 124 -0.84 6.56 10.42
N ASP A 125 -0.79 6.91 9.14
CA ASP A 125 -0.07 6.19 8.08
C ASP A 125 1.43 6.10 8.38
N GLN A 126 2.05 7.25 8.65
CA GLN A 126 3.47 7.34 9.03
C GLN A 126 3.76 6.57 10.31
N MET A 127 2.84 6.58 11.28
CA MET A 127 2.95 5.80 12.52
C MET A 127 3.00 4.30 12.23
N PHE A 128 2.07 3.77 11.43
CA PHE A 128 2.06 2.36 11.05
C PHE A 128 3.32 1.99 10.25
N ARG A 129 3.74 2.83 9.31
CA ARG A 129 4.96 2.62 8.52
C ARG A 129 6.21 2.60 9.40
N ARG A 130 6.33 3.54 10.36
CA ARG A 130 7.43 3.55 11.35
C ARG A 130 7.48 2.24 12.14
N VAL A 131 6.33 1.78 12.64
CA VAL A 131 6.24 0.55 13.44
C VAL A 131 6.61 -0.65 12.59
N ALA A 132 6.06 -0.78 11.39
CA ALA A 132 6.34 -1.87 10.46
C ALA A 132 7.83 -1.96 10.14
N ARG A 133 8.44 -0.83 9.74
CA ARG A 133 9.88 -0.73 9.46
C ARG A 133 10.73 -1.13 10.65
N HIS A 134 10.34 -0.72 11.87
CA HIS A 134 11.12 -1.04 13.06
C HIS A 134 11.08 -2.54 13.38
N ILE A 135 9.92 -3.19 13.23
CA ILE A 135 9.77 -4.63 13.45
C ILE A 135 10.53 -5.43 12.39
N ALA A 136 10.39 -5.06 11.11
CA ALA A 136 11.04 -5.73 9.99
C ALA A 136 12.58 -5.73 10.06
N LYS A 137 13.21 -4.79 10.78
CA LYS A 137 14.67 -4.80 10.99
C LYS A 137 15.21 -6.10 11.59
N ALA A 138 14.40 -6.84 12.35
CA ALA A 138 14.79 -8.14 12.87
C ALA A 138 15.10 -9.16 11.77
N GLU A 139 14.49 -9.00 10.59
CA GLU A 139 14.61 -9.89 9.43
C GLU A 139 15.96 -9.78 8.72
N LYS A 140 16.76 -8.74 9.00
CA LYS A 140 18.13 -8.61 8.47
C LYS A 140 19.03 -9.81 8.84
N LYS A 141 18.66 -10.59 9.87
CA LYS A 141 19.39 -11.80 10.26
C LYS A 141 19.07 -13.02 9.40
N TYR A 142 18.01 -12.94 8.57
CA TYR A 142 17.42 -14.08 7.87
C TYR A 142 17.32 -13.87 6.35
N GLY A 143 17.68 -12.69 5.84
CA GLY A 143 17.65 -12.37 4.42
C GLY A 143 18.40 -11.08 4.09
N ASP A 144 18.31 -10.66 2.84
CA ASP A 144 18.85 -9.39 2.34
C ASP A 144 17.90 -8.21 2.59
N ASP A 145 18.26 -7.03 2.08
CA ASP A 145 17.45 -5.82 2.25
C ASP A 145 16.10 -5.91 1.50
N ASP A 146 16.02 -6.68 0.41
CA ASP A 146 14.77 -6.93 -0.32
C ASP A 146 13.80 -7.77 0.51
N HIS A 147 14.31 -8.81 1.20
CA HIS A 147 13.52 -9.58 2.17
C HIS A 147 13.00 -8.69 3.31
N VAL A 148 13.84 -7.81 3.85
CA VAL A 148 13.43 -6.87 4.91
C VAL A 148 12.33 -5.91 4.41
N ALA A 149 12.48 -5.37 3.21
CA ALA A 149 11.49 -4.48 2.59
C ALA A 149 10.15 -5.20 2.37
N LYS A 150 10.20 -6.46 1.92
CA LYS A 150 9.00 -7.31 1.77
C LYS A 150 8.29 -7.51 3.10
N ILE A 151 9.03 -7.86 4.17
CA ILE A 151 8.43 -8.06 5.50
C ILE A 151 7.90 -6.75 6.10
N GLU A 152 8.57 -5.61 5.88
CA GLU A 152 8.02 -4.29 6.24
C GLU A 152 6.66 -4.05 5.58
N GLY A 153 6.55 -4.31 4.28
CA GLY A 153 5.29 -4.19 3.54
C GLY A 153 4.18 -5.04 4.14
N LEU A 154 4.47 -6.31 4.45
CA LEU A 154 3.51 -7.22 5.08
C LEU A 154 3.03 -6.72 6.45
N PHE A 155 3.93 -6.27 7.31
CA PHE A 155 3.53 -5.74 8.62
C PHE A 155 2.70 -4.46 8.51
N TYR A 156 3.12 -3.55 7.61
CA TYR A 156 2.40 -2.32 7.34
C TYR A 156 0.96 -2.62 6.95
N GLU A 157 0.79 -3.48 5.94
CA GLU A 157 -0.51 -3.83 5.41
C GLU A 157 -1.40 -4.52 6.44
N MET A 158 -0.88 -5.52 7.16
CA MET A 158 -1.64 -6.20 8.22
C MET A 158 -2.18 -5.22 9.27
N MET A 159 -1.39 -4.19 9.61
CA MET A 159 -1.81 -3.15 10.56
C MET A 159 -2.82 -2.18 9.96
N THR A 160 -2.63 -1.73 8.72
CA THR A 160 -3.53 -0.76 8.08
C THR A 160 -4.86 -1.38 7.63
N GLU A 161 -4.88 -2.69 7.43
CA GLU A 161 -6.10 -3.47 7.20
C GLU A 161 -6.76 -3.95 8.51
N PHE A 162 -6.15 -3.63 9.66
CA PHE A 162 -6.59 -4.07 10.99
C PHE A 162 -6.70 -5.60 11.15
N LYS A 163 -5.99 -6.38 10.34
CA LYS A 163 -5.88 -7.84 10.49
C LYS A 163 -5.04 -8.23 11.71
N PHE A 164 -4.05 -7.40 12.04
CA PHE A 164 -3.21 -7.56 13.20
C PHE A 164 -2.73 -6.21 13.71
N LEU A 165 -2.72 -6.01 15.03
CA LEU A 165 -2.11 -4.85 15.66
C LEU A 165 -1.17 -5.31 16.77
N PRO A 166 0.06 -4.77 16.85
CA PRO A 166 0.92 -5.06 17.98
C PRO A 166 0.41 -4.35 19.23
N ASN A 167 0.90 -4.77 20.39
CA ASN A 167 0.48 -4.19 21.67
C ASN A 167 0.80 -2.68 21.78
N SER A 168 0.16 -1.99 22.74
CA SER A 168 0.34 -0.55 22.93
C SER A 168 1.80 -0.11 23.09
N PRO A 169 2.66 -0.80 23.88
CA PRO A 169 4.07 -0.44 23.99
C PRO A 169 4.82 -0.44 22.66
N THR A 170 4.48 -1.36 21.75
CA THR A 170 5.12 -1.43 20.43
C THR A 170 4.71 -0.24 19.56
N LEU A 171 3.41 0.05 19.45
CA LEU A 171 2.90 1.22 18.70
C LEU A 171 3.53 2.52 19.21
N MET A 172 3.65 2.65 20.53
CA MET A 172 4.10 3.85 21.20
C MET A 172 5.62 4.09 21.08
N ASN A 173 6.44 3.04 21.00
CA ASN A 173 7.90 3.16 21.14
C ASN A 173 8.72 2.74 19.91
N ALA A 174 8.19 1.87 19.04
CA ALA A 174 8.96 1.32 17.92
C ALA A 174 9.51 2.43 17.00
N GLY A 175 10.81 2.43 16.74
CA GLY A 175 11.44 3.40 15.82
C GLY A 175 11.46 4.85 16.30
N ARG A 176 11.38 5.10 17.62
CA ARG A 176 11.47 6.44 18.24
C ARG A 176 12.79 6.79 18.91
N ARG A 177 13.78 5.90 18.82
CA ARG A 177 15.14 6.12 19.30
C ARG A 177 16.06 6.43 18.13
#